data_AF-A0A7J7LSJ1-F1
#
_entry.id   AF-A0A7J7LSJ1-F1
#
_cell.length_a   1.000
_cell.length_b   1.000
_cell.length_c   1.000
_cell.angle_alpha   90.00
_cell.angle_beta   90.00
_cell.angle_gamma   90.00
#
_symmetry.space_group_name_H-M   'P 1'
#
loop_
_entity.id
_entity.type
_entity.pdbx_description
1 polymer ?
#
loop_
_entity_poly.entity_id
_entity_poly.type
_entity_poly.pdbx_seq_one_letter_code
_entity_poly.pdbx_strand_id
1 'polypeptide(L)' 'MERGKPSIVTYGDGQRTTHSIVAYTKNDDRLVGLIAKRQVVVNPENTFFSIKRFIGTRNPNRFL' A
#
# COMPACT_ATOMS: atom_id res chain seq x y z
N MET A 1 10.31 -26.53 13.14
CA MET A 1 9.53 -25.75 12.15
C MET A 1 8.25 -26.52 11.87
N GLU A 2 7.09 -25.98 12.27
CA GLU A 2 5.78 -26.64 12.13
C GLU A 2 5.49 -26.90 10.64
N ARG A 3 5.61 -28.16 10.24
CA ARG A 3 5.44 -28.65 8.87
C ARG A 3 3.94 -28.85 8.63
N GLY A 4 3.25 -27.85 8.09
CA GLY A 4 1.89 -28.02 7.54
C GLY A 4 0.84 -26.96 7.91
N LYS A 5 1.13 -25.99 8.78
CA LYS A 5 0.21 -24.89 9.09
C LYS A 5 0.67 -23.58 8.44
N PRO A 6 -0.21 -22.83 7.75
CA PRO A 6 0.16 -21.54 7.19
C PRO A 6 0.47 -20.54 8.31
N SER A 7 1.66 -19.95 8.28
CA SER A 7 2.08 -18.89 9.21
C SER A 7 2.00 -17.52 8.54
N ILE A 8 1.36 -16.56 9.21
CA ILE A 8 1.31 -15.17 8.75
C ILE A 8 2.58 -14.45 9.21
N VAL A 9 3.35 -13.92 8.27
CA VAL A 9 4.51 -13.07 8.56
C VAL A 9 4.00 -11.69 8.98
N THR A 10 4.45 -11.21 10.14
CA THR A 10 4.13 -9.88 10.64
C THR A 10 5.03 -8.83 10.00
N TYR A 11 4.47 -7.66 9.78
CA TYR A 11 5.20 -6.45 9.42
C TYR A 11 6.13 -6.01 10.56
N GLY A 12 7.14 -5.17 10.27
CA GLY A 12 8.13 -4.71 11.27
C GLY A 12 7.52 -4.08 12.53
N ASP A 13 6.35 -3.44 12.39
CA ASP A 13 5.59 -2.86 13.51
C ASP A 13 4.59 -3.83 14.17
N GLY A 14 4.70 -5.14 13.92
CA GLY A 14 3.86 -6.18 14.53
C GLY A 14 2.46 -6.36 13.93
N GLN A 15 2.09 -5.57 12.92
CA GLN A 15 0.81 -5.74 12.22
C GLN A 15 0.85 -6.97 11.31
N ARG A 16 -0.25 -7.72 11.27
CA ARG A 16 -0.42 -8.89 10.39
C ARG A 16 -0.78 -8.53 8.94
N THR A 17 -1.19 -7.28 8.71
CA THR A 17 -1.58 -6.79 7.39
C THR A 17 -0.85 -5.49 7.09
N THR A 18 -0.54 -5.29 5.82
CA THR A 18 0.10 -4.07 5.33
C THR A 18 -0.92 -3.29 4.49
N HIS A 19 -1.01 -1.98 4.72
CA HIS A 19 -1.84 -1.11 3.91
C HIS A 19 -1.36 -1.15 2.45
N SER A 20 -2.27 -1.38 1.50
CA SER A 20 -1.98 -1.33 0.06
C SER A 20 -1.90 0.12 -0.44
N ILE A 21 -0.94 0.86 0.11
CA ILE A 21 -0.72 2.29 -0.14
C ILE A 21 0.78 2.49 -0.37
N VAL A 22 1.11 3.29 -1.38
CA VAL A 22 2.48 3.66 -1.74
C VAL A 22 2.56 5.17 -1.83
N ALA A 23 3.59 5.77 -1.25
CA ALA A 23 3.84 7.20 -1.35
C ALA A 23 5.28 7.46 -1.81
N TYR A 24 5.48 8.51 -2.60
CA TYR A 24 6.80 8.99 -3.00
C TYR A 24 7.13 10.28 -2.26
N THR A 25 8.33 10.35 -1.67
CA THR A 25 8.82 11.58 -1.05
C THR A 25 9.37 12.53 -2.10
N LYS A 26 9.61 13.79 -1.72
CA LYS A 26 10.26 14.78 -2.60
C LYS A 26 11.70 14.40 -2.98
N ASN A 27 12.31 13.48 -2.22
CA ASN A 27 13.66 12.97 -2.45
C ASN A 27 13.66 11.65 -3.24
N ASP A 28 12.53 11.29 -3.85
CA ASP A 28 12.33 10.03 -4.58
C ASP A 28 12.41 8.75 -3.73
N ASP A 29 12.26 8.87 -2.41
CA ASP A 29 12.15 7.70 -1.54
C ASP A 29 10.77 7.08 -1.65
N ARG A 30 10.73 5.74 -1.72
CA ARG A 30 9.49 4.97 -1.76
C ARG A 30 9.06 4.54 -0.35
N LEU A 31 7.91 5.04 0.07
CA LEU A 31 7.25 4.64 1.31
C LEU A 31 6.12 3.66 1.01
N VAL A 32 6.01 2.59 1.79
CA VAL A 32 4.98 1.55 1.62
C VAL A 32 4.29 1.26 2.95
N GLY A 33 3.00 0.94 2.90
CA GLY A 33 2.28 0.46 4.07
C GLY A 33 1.83 1.57 5.01
N LEU A 34 2.04 1.37 6.31
CA LEU A 34 1.57 2.31 7.33
C LEU A 34 2.22 3.70 7.19
N ILE A 35 3.50 3.74 6.84
CA ILE A 35 4.25 4.99 6.69
C ILE A 35 3.66 5.81 5.54
N ALA A 36 3.34 5.15 4.42
CA ALA A 36 2.66 5.80 3.29
C ALA A 36 1.25 6.30 3.66
N LYS A 37 0.49 5.55 4.48
CA LYS A 37 -0.84 5.98 4.95
C LYS A 37 -0.78 7.30 5.73
N ARG A 38 0.27 7.54 6.52
CA ARG A 38 0.44 8.80 7.26
C ARG A 38 0.66 10.00 6.34
N GLN A 39 1.21 9.77 5.15
CA GLN A 39 1.49 10.82 4.16
C GLN A 39 0.25 11.25 3.37
N VAL A 40 -0.88 10.55 3.45
CA VAL A 40 -2.10 10.87 2.68
C VAL A 40 -2.56 12.32 2.91
N VAL A 41 -2.43 12.84 4.14
CA VAL A 41 -2.86 14.21 4.48
C VAL A 41 -1.81 15.26 4.08
N VAL A 42 -0.53 14.91 4.18
CA VAL A 42 0.59 15.85 3.98
C VAL A 42 1.03 15.94 2.51
N ASN A 43 0.91 14.82 1.80
CA ASN A 43 1.36 14.64 0.42
C ASN A 43 0.32 13.82 -0.37
N PRO A 44 -0.91 14.37 -0.55
CA PRO A 44 -2.00 13.65 -1.21
C PRO A 44 -1.69 13.33 -2.68
N GLU A 45 -1.02 14.23 -3.39
CA GLU A 45 -0.75 14.08 -4.83
C GLU A 45 0.22 12.93 -5.13
N ASN A 46 1.21 12.70 -4.26
CA ASN A 46 2.18 11.62 -4.45
C ASN A 46 1.89 10.40 -3.55
N THR A 47 0.66 10.24 -3.06
CA THR A 47 0.23 9.08 -2.28
C THR A 47 -0.86 8.31 -3.03
N PHE A 48 -0.54 7.09 -3.43
CA PHE A 48 -1.39 6.24 -4.26
C PHE A 48 -2.04 5.14 -3.44
N PHE A 49 -3.36 5.00 -3.58
CA PHE A 49 -4.17 3.97 -2.93
C PHE A 49 -5.27 3.48 -3.88
N SER A 50 -5.91 2.35 -3.55
CA SER A 50 -6.97 1.75 -4.39
C SER A 50 -6.56 1.40 -5.83
N ILE A 51 -5.26 1.33 -6.14
CA ILE A 51 -4.73 1.02 -7.47
C ILE A 51 -5.28 -0.31 -8.01
N LYS A 52 -5.55 -1.28 -7.13
CA LYS A 52 -6.16 -2.57 -7.49
C LYS A 52 -7.54 -2.44 -8.16
N ARG A 53 -8.23 -1.31 -8.02
CA ARG A 53 -9.49 -1.05 -8.75
C ARG A 53 -9.27 -0.67 -10.22
N PHE A 54 -8.11 -0.13 -10.55
CA PHE A 54 -7.78 0.39 -11.87
C PHE A 54 -6.91 -0.58 -12.68
N ILE A 55 -6.16 -1.45 -12.00
CA ILE A 55 -5.31 -2.44 -12.66
C ILE A 55 -6.11 -3.30 -13.65
N GLY A 56 -5.59 -3.47 -14.87
CA GLY A 56 -6.23 -4.27 -15.92
C GLY A 56 -7.47 -3.63 -16.56
N THR A 57 -7.82 -2.39 -16.22
CA THR A 57 -8.99 -1.72 -16.79
C THR A 57 -8.58 -0.81 -17.96
N ARG A 58 -9.24 -0.95 -19.11
CA ARG A 58 -8.99 -0.11 -20.31
C ARG A 58 -9.58 1.30 -20.20
N ASN A 59 -10.62 1.48 -19.41
CA ASN A 59 -11.23 2.77 -19.11
C ASN A 59 -11.09 3.08 -17.61
N PRO A 60 -10.22 4.02 -17.21
CA PRO A 60 -10.04 4.38 -15.81
C PRO A 60 -11.33 4.96 -15.17
N ASN A 61 -12.26 5.46 -15.97
CA ASN A 61 -13.52 6.05 -15.53
C ASN A 61 -14.67 5.04 -15.41
N ARG A 62 -14.41 3.73 -15.47
CA ARG A 62 -15.49 2.73 -15.37
C ARG A 62 -16.11 2.62 -13.97
N PHE A 63 -15.46 3.19 -12.96
CA PHE A 63 -15.84 3.08 -11.55
C PHE A 63 -16.03 4.44 -10.84
N LEU A 64 -16.08 5.54 -11.61
CA LEU A 64 -16.42 6.90 -11.18
C LEU A 64 -17.67 7.32 -11.94
#